data_AF-A0A7K2WGN0-F1
#
_entry.id   AF-A0A7K2WGN0-F1
#
_cell.length_a   1.000
_cell.length_b   1.000
_cell.length_c   1.000
_cell.angle_alpha   90.00
_cell.angle_beta   90.00
_cell.angle_gamma   90.00
#
_symmetry.space_group_name_H-M   'P 1'
#
loop_
_entity.id
_entity.type
_entity.pdbx_description
1 polymer ?
#
loop_
_entity_poly.entity_id
_entity_poly.type
_entity_poly.pdbx_seq_one_letter_code
_entity_poly.pdbx_strand_id
1 'polypeptide(L)'
;SRPPRRALRAVARWTVAVLVFAGLGGGVAYGISDAAREDVPGLATKSDGRWQYPKLSLPALPADAPRPFSGNNAGEIHHADPRALLLPAPAGAVADKKLTGGWVGEERFLSEYELDDGERSDLLVALRDAGLRHIAARGWTMPDGTSSRVYLLTFPSTAFTDAFVADELDQGLEFGVPLKESPETVLDESWTQEGAGLDASVYAYEETEPYGSVQTRQAYIRAGDTLALVVHERPVKKGRAAAVPFHQTLILQDQLLN
;
A
#
# COMPACT_ATOMS: atom_id res chain seq x y z
N SER A 1 -12.34 -56.03 70.13
CA SER A 1 -13.41 -55.00 70.06
C SER A 1 -13.30 -54.26 68.74
N ARG A 2 -14.29 -54.42 67.85
CA ARG A 2 -14.31 -53.76 66.53
C ARG A 2 -14.77 -52.30 66.68
N PRO A 3 -14.10 -51.31 66.07
CA PRO A 3 -14.52 -49.91 66.16
C PRO A 3 -15.91 -49.71 65.53
N PRO A 4 -16.74 -48.82 66.09
CA PRO A 4 -18.14 -48.69 65.72
C PRO A 4 -18.30 -48.17 64.28
N ARG A 5 -19.06 -48.93 63.48
CA ARG A 5 -19.35 -48.74 62.03
C ARG A 5 -19.96 -47.38 61.65
N ARG A 6 -20.21 -46.48 62.61
CA ARG A 6 -20.72 -45.12 62.39
C ARG A 6 -19.60 -44.07 62.26
N ALA A 7 -18.44 -44.26 62.88
CA ALA A 7 -17.32 -43.31 62.80
C ALA A 7 -16.62 -43.32 61.42
N LEU A 8 -16.52 -44.50 60.79
CA LEU A 8 -15.94 -44.67 59.45
C LEU A 8 -16.76 -44.02 58.32
N ARG A 9 -18.09 -43.88 58.50
CA ARG A 9 -18.96 -43.22 57.51
C ARG A 9 -18.88 -41.70 57.56
N ALA A 10 -18.46 -41.12 58.69
CA ALA A 10 -18.30 -39.68 58.82
C ALA A 10 -16.99 -39.22 58.16
N VAL A 11 -15.88 -39.93 58.40
CA VAL A 11 -14.57 -39.60 57.80
C VAL A 11 -14.62 -39.72 56.26
N ALA A 12 -15.23 -40.79 55.73
CA ALA A 12 -15.36 -40.97 54.28
C ALA A 12 -16.21 -39.89 53.58
N ARG A 13 -17.24 -39.34 54.26
CA ARG A 13 -18.08 -38.27 53.69
C ARG A 13 -17.36 -36.93 53.61
N TRP A 14 -16.42 -36.67 54.53
CA TRP A 14 -15.61 -35.45 54.47
C TRP A 14 -14.46 -35.54 53.45
N THR A 15 -13.92 -36.74 53.18
CA THR A 15 -12.92 -36.93 52.11
C THR A 15 -13.53 -36.76 50.72
N VAL A 16 -14.78 -37.20 50.50
CA VAL A 16 -15.48 -37.00 49.22
C VAL A 16 -15.84 -35.53 49.01
N ALA A 17 -16.25 -34.79 50.04
CA ALA A 17 -16.54 -33.36 49.90
C ALA A 17 -15.27 -32.56 49.54
N VAL A 18 -14.13 -32.85 50.17
CA VAL A 18 -12.85 -32.18 49.84
C VAL A 18 -12.37 -32.54 48.43
N LEU A 19 -12.55 -33.79 47.97
CA LEU A 19 -12.21 -34.19 46.60
C LEU A 19 -13.15 -33.57 45.54
N VAL A 20 -14.44 -33.38 45.86
CA VAL A 20 -15.40 -32.70 44.96
C VAL A 20 -15.11 -31.20 44.89
N PHE A 21 -14.74 -30.54 46.00
CA PHE A 21 -14.36 -29.12 45.97
C PHE A 21 -12.95 -28.87 45.41
N ALA A 22 -12.00 -29.79 45.55
CA ALA A 22 -10.69 -29.68 44.93
C ALA A 22 -10.70 -30.04 43.42
N GLY A 23 -11.64 -30.87 42.97
CA GLY A 23 -11.78 -31.24 41.54
C GLY A 23 -12.49 -30.20 40.67
N LEU A 24 -13.21 -29.24 41.26
CA LEU A 24 -13.95 -28.20 40.52
C LEU A 24 -13.26 -26.83 40.49
N GLY A 25 -12.09 -26.66 41.12
CA GLY A 25 -11.40 -25.38 41.26
C GLY A 25 -10.19 -25.14 40.36
N GLY A 26 -9.93 -26.01 39.37
CA GLY A 26 -8.64 -26.07 38.67
C GLY A 26 -8.67 -25.95 37.16
N GLY A 27 -9.54 -25.12 36.56
CA GLY A 27 -9.60 -25.10 35.09
C GLY A 27 -10.37 -23.97 34.43
N VAL A 28 -10.06 -22.69 34.70
CA VAL A 28 -10.24 -21.61 33.71
C VAL A 28 -9.24 -20.49 33.99
N ALA A 29 -7.96 -20.65 33.64
CA ALA A 29 -7.00 -19.54 33.72
C ALA A 29 -5.91 -19.56 32.65
N TYR A 30 -6.10 -20.28 31.53
CA TYR A 30 -5.07 -20.36 30.49
C TYR A 30 -5.58 -20.29 29.05
N GLY A 31 -6.67 -19.55 28.81
CA GLY A 31 -7.26 -19.46 27.46
C GLY A 31 -7.98 -18.16 27.12
N ILE A 32 -7.68 -17.04 27.80
CA ILE A 32 -8.30 -15.73 27.48
C ILE A 32 -7.22 -14.64 27.35
N SER A 33 -6.11 -14.97 26.73
CA SER A 33 -5.13 -13.96 26.29
C SER A 33 -4.79 -14.04 24.81
N ASP A 34 -5.38 -14.98 24.06
CA ASP A 34 -5.04 -15.18 22.64
C ASP A 34 -6.25 -15.51 21.73
N ALA A 35 -7.47 -15.23 22.19
CA ALA A 35 -8.59 -15.17 21.26
C ALA A 35 -8.35 -13.98 20.33
N ALA A 36 -7.81 -14.25 19.14
CA ALA A 36 -7.78 -13.31 18.03
C ALA A 36 -9.16 -12.67 17.95
N ARG A 37 -9.22 -11.34 17.94
CA ARG A 37 -10.49 -10.57 17.93
C ARG A 37 -11.39 -10.87 16.72
N GLU A 38 -10.97 -11.75 15.82
CA GLU A 38 -11.62 -12.10 14.57
C GLU A 38 -12.46 -13.39 14.66
N ASP A 39 -12.25 -14.24 15.66
CA ASP A 39 -12.91 -15.57 15.76
C ASP A 39 -14.05 -15.61 16.78
N VAL A 40 -14.88 -14.56 16.82
CA VAL A 40 -16.17 -14.63 17.52
C VAL A 40 -17.27 -14.86 16.47
N PRO A 41 -17.91 -16.05 16.46
CA PRO A 41 -19.02 -16.32 15.56
C PRO A 41 -20.11 -15.25 15.70
N GLY A 42 -20.36 -14.50 14.62
CA GLY A 42 -21.37 -13.43 14.58
C GLY A 42 -20.85 -11.99 14.76
N LEU A 43 -19.54 -11.78 14.97
CA LEU A 43 -18.92 -10.45 15.02
C LEU A 43 -17.94 -10.17 13.87
N ALA A 44 -17.86 -11.05 12.87
CA ALA A 44 -17.06 -10.79 11.68
C ALA A 44 -17.56 -9.52 10.97
N THR A 45 -16.82 -8.42 11.13
CA THR A 45 -17.08 -7.18 10.40
C THR A 45 -16.96 -7.47 8.92
N LYS A 46 -17.95 -7.01 8.13
CA LYS A 46 -17.83 -7.05 6.67
C LYS A 46 -16.52 -6.35 6.29
N SER A 47 -15.78 -6.95 5.37
CA SER A 47 -14.58 -6.31 4.81
C SER A 47 -14.95 -4.92 4.31
N ASP A 48 -14.17 -3.93 4.70
CA ASP A 48 -14.31 -2.54 4.28
C ASP A 48 -13.66 -2.27 2.91
N GLY A 49 -13.17 -3.33 2.24
CA GLY A 49 -12.56 -3.26 0.91
C GLY A 49 -11.07 -2.94 0.92
N ARG A 50 -10.47 -2.68 2.10
CA ARG A 50 -9.03 -2.45 2.21
C ARG A 50 -8.23 -3.73 2.03
N TRP A 51 -7.03 -3.57 1.48
CA TRP A 51 -6.04 -4.64 1.41
C TRP A 51 -5.19 -4.65 2.68
N GLN A 52 -4.72 -5.84 3.05
CA GLN A 52 -3.86 -6.03 4.21
C GLN A 52 -2.40 -5.85 3.81
N TYR A 53 -1.87 -4.65 3.94
CA TYR A 53 -0.43 -4.41 3.77
C TYR A 53 0.36 -4.88 4.99
N PRO A 54 1.60 -5.38 4.81
CA PRO A 54 2.47 -5.63 5.95
C PRO A 54 2.74 -4.30 6.68
N LYS A 55 3.14 -4.39 7.96
CA LYS A 55 3.50 -3.20 8.74
C LYS A 55 4.63 -2.45 8.03
N LEU A 56 4.38 -1.19 7.73
CA LEU A 56 5.37 -0.32 7.10
C LEU A 56 6.40 0.15 8.12
N SER A 57 7.63 0.28 7.65
CA SER A 57 8.75 0.86 8.40
C SER A 57 9.59 1.67 7.43
N LEU A 58 9.86 2.91 7.80
CA LEU A 58 10.77 3.74 7.03
C LEU A 58 12.20 3.20 7.10
N PRO A 59 12.97 3.25 6.00
CA PRO A 59 14.38 2.88 6.03
C PRO A 59 15.17 3.79 6.97
N ALA A 60 16.25 3.24 7.53
CA ALA A 60 17.23 4.03 8.26
C ALA A 60 17.98 4.94 7.28
N LEU A 61 18.17 6.19 7.67
CA LEU A 61 18.92 7.17 6.89
C LEU A 61 20.40 7.15 7.26
N PRO A 62 21.31 7.60 6.37
CA PRO A 62 22.68 7.93 6.75
C PRO A 62 22.72 8.86 7.96
N ALA A 63 23.80 8.82 8.73
CA ALA A 63 23.98 9.72 9.86
C ALA A 63 23.86 11.19 9.38
N ASP A 64 23.13 12.00 10.14
CA ASP A 64 22.87 13.42 9.88
C ASP A 64 22.08 13.73 8.60
N ALA A 65 21.66 12.72 7.83
CA ALA A 65 20.79 12.93 6.67
C ALA A 65 19.36 13.24 7.15
N PRO A 66 18.79 14.38 6.76
CA PRO A 66 17.44 14.75 7.16
C PRO A 66 16.38 13.93 6.41
N ARG A 67 15.16 13.89 6.94
CA ARG A 67 14.00 13.35 6.19
C ARG A 67 13.59 14.34 5.10
N PRO A 68 12.93 13.90 4.02
CA PRO A 68 12.18 14.83 3.17
C PRO A 68 11.16 15.62 4.04
N PHE A 69 10.78 16.81 3.60
CA PHE A 69 9.84 17.73 4.30
C PHE A 69 10.25 18.22 5.70
N SER A 70 11.40 17.79 6.23
CA SER A 70 11.95 18.34 7.46
C SER A 70 12.61 19.70 7.23
N GLY A 71 12.57 20.59 8.23
CA GLY A 71 13.03 21.98 8.07
C GLY A 71 14.52 22.17 7.73
N ASN A 72 15.35 21.14 7.89
CA ASN A 72 16.76 21.11 7.49
C ASN A 72 17.00 20.43 6.13
N ASN A 73 15.93 20.09 5.39
CA ASN A 73 15.96 19.55 4.03
C ASN A 73 15.14 20.41 3.07
N ALA A 74 15.61 21.63 2.79
CA ALA A 74 14.87 22.57 1.94
C ALA A 74 14.68 22.09 0.48
N GLY A 75 15.47 21.10 0.03
CA GLY A 75 15.33 20.49 -1.28
C GLY A 75 14.48 19.21 -1.29
N GLU A 76 13.91 18.85 -0.13
CA GLU A 76 13.07 17.65 0.09
C GLU A 76 13.68 16.39 -0.53
N ILE A 77 15.00 16.26 -0.41
CA ILE A 77 15.77 15.18 -1.03
C ILE A 77 15.52 13.89 -0.26
N HIS A 78 15.24 12.81 -1.00
CA HIS A 78 15.17 11.47 -0.43
C HIS A 78 16.59 10.90 -0.29
N HIS A 79 17.11 10.87 0.95
CA HIS A 79 18.42 10.26 1.24
C HIS A 79 18.38 8.74 1.42
N ALA A 80 17.19 8.13 1.38
CA ALA A 80 17.02 6.69 1.39
C ALA A 80 17.14 6.10 -0.02
N ASP A 81 17.50 4.81 -0.11
CA ASP A 81 17.40 4.08 -1.37
C ASP A 81 15.92 4.01 -1.82
N PRO A 82 15.55 4.51 -3.01
CA PRO A 82 14.16 4.51 -3.49
C PRO A 82 13.51 3.13 -3.49
N ARG A 83 14.28 2.05 -3.66
CA ARG A 83 13.75 0.67 -3.61
C ARG A 83 13.21 0.29 -2.24
N ALA A 84 13.72 0.93 -1.18
CA ALA A 84 13.24 0.77 0.20
C ALA A 84 12.01 1.63 0.52
N LEU A 85 11.64 2.55 -0.38
CA LEU A 85 10.46 3.42 -0.29
C LEU A 85 9.28 2.88 -1.13
N LEU A 86 9.49 1.79 -1.88
CA LEU A 86 8.41 1.13 -2.62
C LEU A 86 7.47 0.40 -1.67
N LEU A 87 6.18 0.70 -1.78
CA LEU A 87 5.13 0.01 -1.05
C LEU A 87 5.19 -1.51 -1.28
N PRO A 88 5.28 -2.33 -0.21
CA PRO A 88 5.25 -3.78 -0.35
C PRO A 88 3.91 -4.29 -0.88
N ALA A 89 3.92 -5.46 -1.54
CA ALA A 89 2.69 -6.09 -1.98
C ALA A 89 1.81 -6.48 -0.77
N PRO A 90 0.47 -6.32 -0.85
CA PRO A 90 -0.43 -6.76 0.19
C PRO A 90 -0.40 -8.28 0.40
N ALA A 91 -0.86 -8.72 1.56
CA ALA A 91 -1.05 -10.13 1.87
C ALA A 91 -2.00 -10.79 0.86
N GLY A 92 -1.61 -11.97 0.38
CA GLY A 92 -2.36 -12.73 -0.63
C GLY A 92 -2.15 -12.27 -2.07
N ALA A 93 -1.38 -11.21 -2.31
CA ALA A 93 -1.03 -10.79 -3.65
C ALA A 93 0.01 -11.72 -4.30
N VAL A 94 -0.07 -11.88 -5.61
CA VAL A 94 0.99 -12.51 -6.41
C VAL A 94 1.92 -11.41 -6.91
N ALA A 95 3.20 -11.46 -6.52
CA ALA A 95 4.18 -10.47 -6.97
C ALA A 95 4.42 -10.53 -8.49
N ASP A 96 4.58 -9.36 -9.11
CA ASP A 96 4.96 -9.26 -10.51
C ASP A 96 6.43 -9.70 -10.69
N LYS A 97 6.67 -10.55 -11.70
CA LYS A 97 8.00 -11.11 -11.99
C LYS A 97 8.95 -10.13 -12.67
N LYS A 98 8.42 -9.10 -13.33
CA LYS A 98 9.16 -8.04 -14.02
C LYS A 98 9.32 -6.79 -13.14
N LEU A 99 8.38 -6.54 -12.24
CA LEU A 99 8.40 -5.41 -11.30
C LEU A 99 8.59 -5.90 -9.87
N THR A 100 9.81 -6.32 -9.55
CA THR A 100 10.14 -7.02 -8.29
C THR A 100 10.45 -6.10 -7.11
N GLY A 101 10.36 -4.78 -7.29
CA GLY A 101 10.87 -3.79 -6.35
C GLY A 101 12.32 -3.36 -6.61
N GLY A 102 12.88 -3.75 -7.75
CA GLY A 102 14.23 -3.38 -8.17
C GLY A 102 14.25 -2.18 -9.11
N TRP A 103 15.44 -1.91 -9.65
CA TRP A 103 15.63 -0.91 -10.69
C TRP A 103 15.01 -1.38 -12.01
N VAL A 104 14.36 -0.45 -12.71
CA VAL A 104 13.83 -0.64 -14.07
C VAL A 104 14.37 0.45 -14.99
N GLY A 105 14.43 0.16 -16.29
CA GLY A 105 14.86 1.14 -17.29
C GLY A 105 13.74 2.09 -17.70
N GLU A 106 14.12 3.22 -18.29
CA GLU A 106 13.23 4.25 -18.86
C GLU A 106 12.18 3.63 -19.79
N GLU A 107 12.59 2.76 -20.72
CA GLU A 107 11.69 2.06 -21.64
C GLU A 107 10.60 1.24 -20.95
N ARG A 108 10.91 0.64 -19.79
CA ARG A 108 9.90 -0.11 -19.04
C ARG A 108 8.87 0.83 -18.43
N PHE A 109 9.29 1.98 -17.92
CA PHE A 109 8.38 3.01 -17.43
C PHE A 109 7.54 3.60 -18.58
N LEU A 110 8.17 3.97 -19.70
CA LEU A 110 7.49 4.52 -20.88
C LEU A 110 6.49 3.55 -21.51
N SER A 111 6.67 2.24 -21.32
CA SER A 111 5.69 1.24 -21.79
C SER A 111 4.35 1.22 -21.03
N GLU A 112 4.22 2.00 -19.96
CA GLU A 112 2.92 2.24 -19.30
C GLU A 112 2.03 3.18 -20.12
N TYR A 113 2.62 4.02 -20.96
CA TYR A 113 1.93 5.06 -21.71
C TYR A 113 1.52 4.60 -23.12
N GLU A 114 0.40 5.13 -23.60
CA GLU A 114 0.00 5.02 -25.01
C GLU A 114 0.74 6.09 -25.83
N LEU A 115 1.95 5.77 -26.25
CA LEU A 115 2.80 6.68 -27.01
C LEU A 115 3.15 6.11 -28.37
N ASP A 116 3.08 6.94 -29.40
CA ASP A 116 3.78 6.67 -30.66
C ASP A 116 5.30 6.77 -30.48
N ASP A 117 6.06 6.39 -31.52
CA ASP A 117 7.53 6.36 -31.43
C ASP A 117 8.15 7.76 -31.29
N GLY A 118 7.49 8.81 -31.81
CA GLY A 118 7.92 10.20 -31.66
C GLY A 118 7.69 10.70 -30.25
N GLU A 119 6.46 10.56 -29.74
CA GLU A 119 6.08 10.97 -28.38
C GLU A 119 6.91 10.23 -27.32
N ARG A 120 7.17 8.93 -27.53
CA ARG A 120 8.07 8.15 -26.66
C ARG A 120 9.49 8.70 -26.67
N SER A 121 10.01 9.08 -27.84
CA SER A 121 11.34 9.66 -27.96
C SER A 121 11.42 11.02 -27.27
N ASP A 122 10.39 11.86 -27.41
CA ASP A 122 10.35 13.19 -26.80
C ASP A 122 10.28 13.09 -25.28
N LEU A 123 9.41 12.24 -24.73
CA LEU A 123 9.32 12.02 -23.28
C LEU A 123 10.59 11.39 -22.70
N LEU A 124 11.28 10.54 -23.46
CA LEU A 124 12.58 9.99 -23.07
C LEU A 124 13.65 11.09 -22.97
N VAL A 125 13.66 12.04 -23.91
CA VAL A 125 14.56 13.20 -23.87
C VAL A 125 14.22 14.07 -22.66
N ALA A 126 12.94 14.36 -22.43
CA ALA A 126 12.51 15.18 -21.30
C ALA A 126 12.90 14.58 -19.94
N LEU A 127 12.75 13.25 -19.75
CA LEU A 127 13.22 12.56 -18.55
C LEU A 127 14.73 12.75 -18.31
N ARG A 128 15.53 12.70 -19.38
CA ARG A 128 16.99 12.84 -19.30
C ARG A 128 17.41 14.29 -19.07
N ASP A 129 16.74 15.24 -19.71
CA ASP A 129 17.00 16.67 -19.55
C ASP A 129 16.59 17.16 -18.15
N ALA A 130 15.53 16.58 -17.58
CA ALA A 130 15.16 16.73 -16.16
C ALA A 130 16.15 16.04 -15.20
N GLY A 131 17.12 15.30 -15.71
CA GLY A 131 18.19 14.69 -14.91
C GLY A 131 17.74 13.47 -14.12
N LEU A 132 16.77 12.70 -14.63
CA LEU A 132 16.34 11.42 -14.04
C LEU A 132 17.55 10.59 -13.61
N ARG A 133 17.56 10.19 -12.33
CA ARG A 133 18.63 9.39 -11.74
C ARG A 133 18.33 7.91 -11.86
N HIS A 134 17.21 7.50 -11.29
CA HIS A 134 16.81 6.10 -11.25
C HIS A 134 15.29 5.95 -11.25
N ILE A 135 14.84 4.79 -11.74
CA ILE A 135 13.46 4.33 -11.62
C ILE A 135 13.44 3.01 -10.85
N ALA A 136 12.77 2.99 -9.70
CA ALA A 136 12.48 1.77 -8.96
C ALA A 136 11.01 1.39 -9.16
N ALA A 137 10.68 0.10 -9.32
CA ALA A 137 9.29 -0.29 -9.52
C ALA A 137 8.92 -1.63 -8.88
N ARG A 138 7.71 -1.69 -8.32
CA ARG A 138 7.10 -2.91 -7.79
C ARG A 138 5.69 -3.10 -8.32
N GLY A 139 5.34 -4.32 -8.69
CA GLY A 139 3.99 -4.70 -9.10
C GLY A 139 3.49 -5.95 -8.40
N TRP A 140 2.19 -6.11 -8.36
CA TRP A 140 1.51 -7.27 -7.81
C TRP A 140 0.11 -7.44 -8.41
N THR A 141 -0.48 -8.62 -8.27
CA THR A 141 -1.86 -8.88 -8.65
C THR A 141 -2.62 -9.46 -7.46
N MET A 142 -3.74 -8.85 -7.10
CA MET A 142 -4.61 -9.30 -6.03
C MET A 142 -5.53 -10.46 -6.48
N PRO A 143 -6.05 -11.29 -5.56
CA PRO A 143 -6.96 -12.38 -5.89
C PRO A 143 -8.23 -11.96 -6.63
N ASP A 144 -8.68 -10.71 -6.45
CA ASP A 144 -9.80 -10.11 -7.18
C ASP A 144 -9.49 -9.80 -8.66
N GLY A 145 -8.25 -10.00 -9.07
CA GLY A 145 -7.73 -9.75 -10.42
C GLY A 145 -7.20 -8.35 -10.65
N THR A 146 -7.17 -7.48 -9.64
CA THR A 146 -6.58 -6.14 -9.78
C THR A 146 -5.07 -6.25 -9.87
N SER A 147 -4.50 -5.82 -10.99
CA SER A 147 -3.07 -5.64 -11.20
C SER A 147 -2.68 -4.24 -10.73
N SER A 148 -1.68 -4.16 -9.85
CA SER A 148 -1.20 -2.93 -9.25
C SER A 148 0.28 -2.77 -9.51
N ARG A 149 0.72 -1.53 -9.71
CA ARG A 149 2.16 -1.22 -9.76
C ARG A 149 2.44 0.20 -9.26
N VAL A 150 3.64 0.36 -8.73
CA VAL A 150 4.21 1.64 -8.30
C VAL A 150 5.56 1.80 -8.99
N TYR A 151 5.77 2.95 -9.63
CA TYR A 151 7.06 3.43 -10.10
C TYR A 151 7.48 4.61 -9.24
N LEU A 152 8.76 4.67 -8.85
CA LEU A 152 9.38 5.83 -8.21
C LEU A 152 10.49 6.35 -9.12
N LEU A 153 10.29 7.54 -9.65
CA LEU A 153 11.26 8.28 -10.46
C LEU A 153 11.95 9.27 -9.55
N THR A 154 13.29 9.26 -9.57
CA THR A 154 14.09 10.15 -8.71
C THR A 154 14.84 11.16 -9.55
N PHE A 155 14.76 12.42 -9.13
CA PHE A 155 15.36 13.58 -9.76
C PHE A 155 16.40 14.23 -8.83
N PRO A 156 17.17 15.23 -9.29
CA PRO A 156 18.18 15.87 -8.46
C PRO A 156 17.64 16.71 -7.30
N SER A 157 16.40 17.23 -7.40
CA SER A 157 15.73 18.02 -6.37
C SER A 157 14.25 18.21 -6.72
N THR A 158 13.46 18.76 -5.79
CA THR A 158 12.06 19.16 -6.03
C THR A 158 11.88 20.02 -7.28
N ALA A 159 12.80 20.96 -7.55
CA ALA A 159 12.69 21.85 -8.70
C ALA A 159 12.73 21.11 -10.05
N PHE A 160 13.47 20.00 -10.14
CA PHE A 160 13.52 19.18 -11.35
C PHE A 160 12.27 18.30 -11.48
N THR A 161 11.77 17.76 -10.36
CA THR A 161 10.49 17.04 -10.34
C THR A 161 9.35 17.97 -10.77
N ASP A 162 9.31 19.18 -10.22
CA ASP A 162 8.30 20.19 -10.51
C ASP A 162 8.32 20.61 -11.98
N ALA A 163 9.51 20.88 -12.53
CA ALA A 163 9.65 21.23 -13.94
C ALA A 163 9.19 20.10 -14.85
N PHE A 164 9.65 18.86 -14.61
CA PHE A 164 9.23 17.71 -15.41
C PHE A 164 7.71 17.50 -15.34
N VAL A 165 7.13 17.63 -14.14
CA VAL A 165 5.69 17.52 -13.96
C VAL A 165 4.95 18.62 -14.73
N ALA A 166 5.35 19.88 -14.57
CA ALA A 166 4.67 21.03 -15.17
C ALA A 166 4.78 21.05 -16.71
N ASP A 167 5.91 20.63 -17.26
CA ASP A 167 6.18 20.71 -18.69
C ASP A 167 5.67 19.47 -19.45
N GLU A 168 5.72 18.28 -18.83
CA GLU A 168 5.49 17.00 -19.54
C GLU A 168 4.22 16.26 -19.12
N LEU A 169 3.76 16.44 -17.89
CA LEU A 169 2.63 15.68 -17.34
C LEU A 169 1.39 16.52 -17.11
N ASP A 170 1.57 17.79 -16.77
CA ASP A 170 0.50 18.74 -16.51
C ASP A 170 0.01 19.36 -17.84
N GLN A 171 -1.17 18.95 -18.27
CA GLN A 171 -1.90 19.54 -19.39
C GLN A 171 -2.96 20.55 -18.90
N GLY A 172 -2.66 21.29 -17.82
CA GLY A 172 -3.47 22.40 -17.33
C GLY A 172 -4.30 22.04 -16.09
N LEU A 173 -5.51 21.50 -16.28
CA LEU A 173 -6.34 20.99 -15.17
C LEU A 173 -6.30 19.45 -15.08
N GLU A 174 -5.54 18.83 -15.97
CA GLU A 174 -5.44 17.38 -16.15
C GLU A 174 -3.95 17.01 -16.08
N PHE A 175 -3.58 16.08 -15.19
CA PHE A 175 -2.33 15.36 -15.35
C PHE A 175 -2.59 14.16 -16.25
N GLY A 176 -1.73 13.96 -17.24
CA GLY A 176 -1.64 12.67 -17.90
C GLY A 176 -1.20 12.75 -19.34
N VAL A 177 -0.03 12.20 -19.61
CA VAL A 177 0.14 11.41 -20.83
C VAL A 177 -0.77 10.18 -20.70
N PRO A 178 -1.62 9.87 -21.69
CA PRO A 178 -2.53 8.73 -21.63
C PRO A 178 -1.81 7.42 -21.30
N LEU A 179 -2.35 6.63 -20.36
CA LEU A 179 -1.85 5.27 -20.13
C LEU A 179 -2.42 4.33 -21.18
N LYS A 180 -1.65 3.29 -21.52
CA LYS A 180 -1.99 2.33 -22.58
C LYS A 180 -3.36 1.67 -22.44
N GLU A 181 -3.77 1.39 -21.21
CA GLU A 181 -5.06 0.76 -20.91
C GLU A 181 -6.04 1.76 -20.28
N SER A 182 -5.84 3.06 -20.50
CA SER A 182 -6.65 4.15 -19.96
C SER A 182 -6.42 5.46 -20.74
N PRO A 183 -6.86 5.54 -22.00
CA PRO A 183 -6.56 6.69 -22.85
C PRO A 183 -7.22 7.99 -22.38
N GLU A 184 -8.36 7.89 -21.69
CA GLU A 184 -9.10 9.02 -21.14
C GLU A 184 -9.33 8.84 -19.65
N THR A 185 -8.96 9.86 -18.86
CA THR A 185 -9.11 9.85 -17.40
C THR A 185 -9.61 11.19 -16.90
N VAL A 186 -10.38 11.16 -15.81
CA VAL A 186 -10.79 12.35 -15.07
C VAL A 186 -10.27 12.29 -13.65
N LEU A 187 -10.21 13.44 -12.96
CA LEU A 187 -9.88 13.48 -11.54
C LEU A 187 -10.84 12.57 -10.77
N ASP A 188 -10.28 11.79 -9.86
CA ASP A 188 -11.05 10.93 -8.96
C ASP A 188 -11.73 11.81 -7.91
N GLU A 189 -12.99 12.19 -8.16
CA GLU A 189 -13.77 13.04 -7.25
C GLU A 189 -13.98 12.42 -5.86
N SER A 190 -13.78 11.10 -5.72
CA SER A 190 -13.85 10.41 -4.43
C SER A 190 -12.55 10.51 -3.62
N TRP A 191 -11.47 11.01 -4.23
CA TRP A 191 -10.20 11.29 -3.56
C TRP A 191 -10.22 12.68 -2.91
N THR A 192 -9.88 12.73 -1.62
CA THR A 192 -9.69 13.99 -0.90
C THR A 192 -8.34 13.99 -0.20
N GLN A 193 -7.44 14.89 -0.62
CA GLN A 193 -6.16 15.07 0.06
C GLN A 193 -6.36 15.64 1.48
N GLU A 194 -7.35 16.51 1.66
CA GLU A 194 -7.74 17.05 2.96
C GLU A 194 -8.23 15.92 3.88
N GLY A 195 -7.56 15.76 5.02
CA GLY A 195 -7.86 14.69 6.00
C GLY A 195 -7.11 13.38 5.77
N ALA A 196 -6.40 13.20 4.65
CA ALA A 196 -5.53 12.05 4.43
C ALA A 196 -4.17 12.17 5.15
N GLY A 197 -3.81 13.39 5.58
CA GLY A 197 -2.59 13.66 6.35
C GLY A 197 -1.30 13.50 5.53
N LEU A 198 -1.35 13.86 4.24
CA LEU A 198 -0.26 13.70 3.29
C LEU A 198 0.64 14.94 3.28
N ASP A 199 1.95 14.73 3.21
CA ASP A 199 2.91 15.80 2.99
C ASP A 199 3.14 16.06 1.49
N ALA A 200 3.01 15.02 0.65
CA ALA A 200 3.17 15.13 -0.81
C ALA A 200 1.90 15.64 -1.51
N SER A 201 2.07 16.14 -2.75
CA SER A 201 0.95 16.44 -3.65
C SER A 201 0.48 15.16 -4.36
N VAL A 202 -0.82 14.85 -4.29
CA VAL A 202 -1.38 13.64 -4.91
C VAL A 202 -2.49 14.00 -5.90
N TYR A 203 -2.30 13.58 -7.15
CA TYR A 203 -3.24 13.76 -8.24
C TYR A 203 -3.77 12.39 -8.64
N ALA A 204 -5.00 12.07 -8.23
CA ALA A 204 -5.65 10.78 -8.46
C ALA A 204 -6.69 10.87 -9.57
N TYR A 205 -6.75 9.83 -10.41
CA TYR A 205 -7.56 9.76 -11.60
C TYR A 205 -8.26 8.41 -11.74
N GLU A 206 -9.41 8.45 -12.40
CA GLU A 206 -10.17 7.28 -12.82
C GLU A 206 -10.44 7.35 -14.33
N GLU A 207 -10.27 6.21 -15.02
CA GLU A 207 -10.65 6.05 -16.42
C GLU A 207 -12.14 6.34 -16.63
N THR A 208 -12.48 7.01 -17.73
CA THR A 208 -13.87 7.26 -18.13
C THR A 208 -14.42 6.15 -19.01
N GLU A 209 -15.75 5.94 -18.97
CA GLU A 209 -16.39 5.03 -19.92
C GLU A 209 -16.33 5.58 -21.35
N PRO A 210 -16.21 4.72 -22.38
CA PRO A 210 -16.24 3.26 -22.30
C PRO A 210 -14.88 2.64 -21.99
N TYR A 211 -14.86 1.68 -21.04
CA TYR A 211 -13.65 0.92 -20.71
C TYR A 211 -13.25 -0.07 -21.80
N GLY A 212 -11.95 -0.29 -21.94
CA GLY A 212 -11.38 -1.36 -22.75
C GLY A 212 -11.51 -2.75 -22.10
N SER A 213 -10.44 -3.53 -22.14
CA SER A 213 -10.41 -4.88 -21.55
C SER A 213 -10.25 -4.86 -20.02
N VAL A 214 -9.72 -3.75 -19.51
CA VAL A 214 -9.54 -3.43 -18.10
C VAL A 214 -10.16 -2.07 -17.81
N GLN A 215 -10.40 -1.78 -16.53
CA GLN A 215 -10.68 -0.45 -16.03
C GLN A 215 -9.54 0.01 -15.14
N THR A 216 -9.10 1.25 -15.32
CA THR A 216 -7.89 1.78 -14.72
C THR A 216 -8.17 2.91 -13.72
N ARG A 217 -7.42 2.91 -12.63
CA ARG A 217 -7.19 4.08 -11.77
C ARG A 217 -5.70 4.35 -11.72
N GLN A 218 -5.32 5.62 -11.77
CA GLN A 218 -3.93 6.04 -11.75
C GLN A 218 -3.73 7.26 -10.86
N ALA A 219 -2.54 7.43 -10.32
CA ALA A 219 -2.19 8.64 -9.61
C ALA A 219 -0.72 8.99 -9.75
N TYR A 220 -0.46 10.29 -9.71
CA TYR A 220 0.86 10.84 -9.50
C TYR A 220 1.00 11.32 -8.06
N ILE A 221 2.07 10.92 -7.38
CA ILE A 221 2.46 11.44 -6.06
C ILE A 221 3.77 12.20 -6.25
N ARG A 222 3.72 13.51 -6.09
CA ARG A 222 4.90 14.37 -6.15
C ARG A 222 5.39 14.64 -4.74
N ALA A 223 6.50 14.00 -4.38
CA ALA A 223 7.12 14.12 -3.07
C ALA A 223 8.59 14.55 -3.22
N GLY A 224 8.87 15.84 -3.02
CA GLY A 224 10.22 16.39 -3.14
C GLY A 224 10.90 16.05 -4.47
N ASP A 225 12.10 15.46 -4.39
CA ASP A 225 12.87 14.98 -5.55
C ASP A 225 12.34 13.70 -6.23
N THR A 226 11.19 13.18 -5.78
CA THR A 226 10.64 11.90 -6.23
C THR A 226 9.21 12.06 -6.79
N LEU A 227 8.98 11.50 -7.98
CA LEU A 227 7.65 11.34 -8.57
C LEU A 227 7.26 9.87 -8.53
N ALA A 228 6.13 9.56 -7.89
CA ALA A 228 5.53 8.24 -7.98
C ALA A 228 4.43 8.19 -9.05
N LEU A 229 4.39 7.12 -9.85
CA LEU A 229 3.21 6.71 -10.62
C LEU A 229 2.63 5.46 -9.97
N VAL A 230 1.36 5.51 -9.57
CA VAL A 230 0.60 4.37 -9.03
C VAL A 230 -0.50 4.01 -10.00
N VAL A 231 -0.61 2.75 -10.39
CA VAL A 231 -1.64 2.28 -11.34
C VAL A 231 -2.33 1.03 -10.82
N HIS A 232 -3.65 1.03 -10.79
CA HIS A 232 -4.52 -0.12 -10.54
C HIS A 232 -5.36 -0.41 -11.78
N GLU A 233 -5.19 -1.59 -12.38
CA GLU A 233 -5.98 -2.08 -13.50
C GLU A 233 -6.78 -3.31 -13.09
N ARG A 234 -8.07 -3.34 -13.40
CA ARG A 234 -8.91 -4.52 -13.18
C ARG A 234 -9.60 -4.96 -14.46
N PRO A 235 -9.53 -6.24 -14.86
CA PRO A 235 -10.29 -6.73 -16.00
C PRO A 235 -11.78 -6.43 -15.85
N VAL A 236 -12.40 -5.76 -16.84
CA VAL A 236 -13.81 -5.32 -16.77
C VAL A 236 -14.75 -6.49 -16.49
N LYS A 237 -14.44 -7.68 -17.04
CA LYS A 237 -15.18 -8.93 -16.79
C LYS A 237 -15.18 -9.38 -15.31
N LYS A 238 -14.28 -8.84 -14.49
CA LYS A 238 -14.19 -9.07 -13.04
C LYS A 238 -14.68 -7.86 -12.22
N GLY A 239 -15.09 -6.77 -12.88
CA GLY A 239 -15.52 -5.51 -12.27
C GLY A 239 -14.55 -4.37 -12.51
N ARG A 240 -14.73 -3.27 -11.78
CA ARG A 240 -13.89 -2.06 -11.83
C ARG A 240 -12.81 -2.08 -10.74
N ALA A 241 -11.70 -1.41 -10.97
CA ALA A 241 -10.70 -1.15 -9.94
C ALA A 241 -11.36 -0.31 -8.83
N ALA A 242 -11.39 -0.86 -7.62
CA ALA A 242 -12.11 -0.24 -6.51
C ALA A 242 -11.33 0.96 -5.94
N ALA A 243 -12.03 2.05 -5.64
CA ALA A 243 -11.44 3.28 -5.09
C ALA A 243 -10.76 3.05 -3.73
N VAL A 244 -11.41 2.34 -2.80
CA VAL A 244 -10.90 2.14 -1.43
C VAL A 244 -9.48 1.54 -1.39
N PRO A 245 -9.18 0.38 -2.02
CA PRO A 245 -7.82 -0.14 -2.01
C PRO A 245 -6.84 0.72 -2.83
N PHE A 246 -7.32 1.45 -3.84
CA PHE A 246 -6.49 2.39 -4.58
C PHE A 246 -6.07 3.58 -3.70
N HIS A 247 -7.00 4.27 -3.05
CA HIS A 247 -6.72 5.37 -2.11
C HIS A 247 -5.83 4.93 -0.95
N GLN A 248 -6.07 3.73 -0.41
CA GLN A 248 -5.20 3.15 0.61
C GLN A 248 -3.76 3.01 0.11
N THR A 249 -3.57 2.59 -1.15
CA THR A 249 -2.24 2.47 -1.77
C THR A 249 -1.56 3.84 -1.88
N LEU A 250 -2.30 4.89 -2.24
CA LEU A 250 -1.77 6.25 -2.31
C LEU A 250 -1.29 6.76 -0.94
N ILE A 251 -2.13 6.61 0.09
CA ILE A 251 -1.81 7.03 1.47
C ILE A 251 -0.58 6.29 1.99
N LEU A 252 -0.53 4.98 1.78
CA LEU A 252 0.58 4.17 2.27
C LEU A 252 1.88 4.42 1.50
N GLN A 253 1.79 4.75 0.21
CA GLN A 253 2.96 5.12 -0.58
C GLN A 253 3.49 6.50 -0.19
N ASP A 254 2.61 7.48 0.04
CA ASP A 254 2.99 8.80 0.58
C ASP A 254 3.67 8.66 1.96
N GLN A 255 3.14 7.83 2.86
CA GLN A 255 3.77 7.56 4.15
C GLN A 255 5.20 6.99 4.06
N LEU A 256 5.56 6.33 2.94
CA LEU A 256 6.92 5.86 2.72
C LEU A 256 7.83 6.93 2.12
N LEU A 257 7.26 7.97 1.50
CA LEU A 257 7.97 9.11 0.92
C LEU A 257 8.19 10.25 1.93
N ASN A 258 7.69 10.13 3.16
CA ASN A 258 7.81 11.16 4.21
C ASN A 258 8.77 10.74 5.34
#